data_AF-A0AA96WA86-F1
#
_entry.id   AF-A0AA96WA86-F1
#
_cell.length_a   1.000
_cell.length_b   1.000
_cell.length_c   1.000
_cell.angle_alpha   90.00
_cell.angle_beta   90.00
_cell.angle_gamma   90.00
#
_symmetry.space_group_name_H-M   'P 1'
#
loop_
_entity.id
_entity.type
_entity.pdbx_description
1 polymer ?
#
loop_
_entity_poly.entity_id
_entity_poly.type
_entity_poly.pdbx_seq_one_letter_code
_entity_poly.pdbx_strand_id
1 'polypeptide(L)' 'MDRSTALAVAQEAHKAAAAGKTVKDCPYDADADSPEQRFKARYWTLGFEQAQEDSAGR' A
#
# COMPACT_ATOMS: atom_id res chain seq x y z
N MET A 1 14.33 -2.50 -7.72
CA MET A 1 13.09 -3.18 -7.29
C MET A 1 12.31 -3.62 -8.52
N ASP A 2 11.55 -4.71 -8.38
CA ASP A 2 10.84 -5.42 -9.44
C ASP A 2 9.30 -5.23 -9.34
N ARG A 3 8.62 -5.43 -10.48
CA ARG A 3 7.17 -5.28 -10.61
C ARG A 3 6.37 -6.21 -9.70
N SER A 4 6.86 -7.44 -9.45
CA SER A 4 6.19 -8.38 -8.55
C SER A 4 6.12 -7.87 -7.12
N THR A 5 7.21 -7.28 -6.61
CA THR A 5 7.22 -6.66 -5.28
C THR A 5 6.18 -5.53 -5.18
N ALA A 6 6.10 -4.66 -6.18
CA ALA A 6 5.09 -3.59 -6.21
C ALA A 6 3.65 -4.14 -6.15
N LEU A 7 3.36 -5.17 -6.94
CA LEU A 7 2.03 -5.80 -6.97
C LEU A 7 1.68 -6.49 -5.66
N ALA A 8 2.63 -7.21 -5.04
CA ALA A 8 2.41 -7.88 -3.77
C ALA A 8 2.10 -6.87 -2.65
N VAL A 9 2.83 -5.75 -2.62
CA VAL A 9 2.64 -4.67 -1.65
C VAL A 9 1.30 -3.95 -1.86
N ALA A 10 0.91 -3.68 -3.11
CA ALA A 10 -0.39 -3.10 -3.41
C ALA A 10 -1.56 -4.04 -3.01
N GLN A 11 -1.41 -5.36 -3.22
CA GLN A 11 -2.39 -6.35 -2.77
C GLN A 11 -2.49 -6.43 -1.24
N GLU A 12 -1.37 -6.28 -0.53
CA GLU A 12 -1.35 -6.21 0.93
C GLU A 12 -2.16 -4.99 1.42
N ALA A 13 -1.95 -3.83 0.81
CA ALA A 13 -2.68 -2.61 1.11
C ALA A 13 -4.19 -2.74 0.84
N HIS A 14 -4.56 -3.40 -0.25
CA HIS A 14 -5.95 -3.67 -0.57
C HIS A 14 -6.63 -4.57 0.47
N LYS A 15 -5.92 -5.56 1.02
CA LYS A 15 -6.43 -6.39 2.14
C LYS A 15 -6.56 -5.58 3.42
N ALA A 16 -5.62 -4.66 3.68
CA ALA A 16 -5.68 -3.77 4.82
C ALA A 16 -6.91 -2.85 4.75
N ALA A 17 -7.19 -2.26 3.58
CA ALA A 17 -8.39 -1.44 3.36
C ALA A 17 -9.67 -2.26 3.61
N ALA A 18 -9.77 -3.48 3.05
CA ALA A 18 -10.91 -4.37 3.26
C ALA A 18 -11.09 -4.79 4.74
N ALA A 19 -10.01 -4.79 5.53
CA ALA A 19 -10.03 -5.05 6.97
C ALA A 19 -10.38 -3.81 7.82
N GLY A 20 -10.67 -2.66 7.19
CA GLY A 20 -11.00 -1.42 7.88
C GLY A 20 -9.79 -0.68 8.47
N LYS A 21 -8.57 -1.03 8.07
CA LYS A 21 -7.37 -0.26 8.42
C LYS A 21 -7.37 1.09 7.69
N THR A 22 -6.45 1.96 8.04
CA THR A 22 -6.24 3.27 7.42
C THR A 22 -4.86 3.37 6.78
N VAL A 23 -4.63 4.42 5.99
CA VAL A 23 -3.32 4.65 5.37
C VAL A 23 -2.18 4.80 6.41
N LYS A 24 -2.52 5.20 7.65
CA LYS A 24 -1.57 5.33 8.76
C LYS A 24 -1.09 3.98 9.29
N ASP A 25 -1.79 2.90 8.98
CA ASP A 25 -1.41 1.53 9.32
C ASP A 25 -0.46 0.91 8.28
N CYS A 26 0.11 1.72 7.38
CA CYS A 26 1.17 1.31 6.48
C CYS A 26 2.34 0.75 7.29
N PRO A 27 2.78 -0.50 7.05
CA PRO A 27 3.89 -1.10 7.79
C PRO A 27 5.26 -0.61 7.31
N TYR A 28 5.30 0.17 6.23
CA TYR A 28 6.53 0.63 5.59
C TYR A 28 6.76 2.10 5.89
N ASP A 29 8.02 2.44 6.14
CA ASP A 29 8.43 3.81 6.42
C ASP A 29 8.76 4.55 5.12
N ALA A 30 8.00 5.61 4.83
CA ALA A 30 8.17 6.47 3.66
C ALA A 30 9.39 7.40 3.77
N ASP A 31 9.90 7.62 4.98
CA ASP A 31 11.04 8.49 5.27
C ASP A 31 12.31 7.71 5.64
N ALA A 32 12.25 6.38 5.63
CA ALA A 32 13.42 5.54 5.89
C ALA A 32 14.54 5.74 4.86
N ASP A 33 15.78 5.63 5.33
CA ASP A 33 16.98 5.70 4.47
C ASP A 33 17.02 4.57 3.43
N SER A 34 16.35 3.45 3.72
CA SER A 34 16.22 2.31 2.81
C SER A 34 15.38 2.68 1.58
N PRO A 35 15.95 2.60 0.36
CA PRO A 35 15.17 2.75 -0.87
C PRO A 35 14.04 1.73 -0.98
N GLU A 36 14.18 0.57 -0.34
CA GLU A 36 13.17 -0.49 -0.34
C GLU A 36 11.96 -0.13 0.50
N GLN A 37 12.19 0.42 1.68
CA GLN A 37 11.11 0.90 2.56
C GLN A 37 10.29 1.98 1.86
N ARG A 38 10.97 2.96 1.25
CA ARG A 38 10.30 4.03 0.48
C ARG A 38 9.52 3.51 -0.72
N PHE A 39 10.09 2.54 -1.45
CA PHE A 39 9.39 1.89 -2.56
C PHE A 39 8.13 1.18 -2.08
N LYS A 40 8.23 0.36 -1.04
CA LYS A 40 7.10 -0.39 -0.49
C LYS A 40 6.04 0.55 0.09
N ALA A 41 6.43 1.58 0.83
CA ALA A 41 5.51 2.59 1.36
C ALA A 41 4.70 3.25 0.24
N ARG A 42 5.36 3.66 -0.85
CA ARG A 42 4.69 4.27 -2.01
C ARG A 42 3.65 3.34 -2.65
N TYR A 43 4.03 2.09 -2.94
CA TYR A 43 3.12 1.15 -3.60
C TYR A 43 2.02 0.63 -2.67
N TRP A 44 2.27 0.62 -1.37
CA TRP A 44 1.25 0.29 -0.38
C TRP A 44 0.19 1.39 -0.35
N THR A 45 0.59 2.66 -0.25
CA THR A 45 -0.35 3.79 -0.28
C THR A 45 -1.20 3.80 -1.55
N LEU A 46 -0.58 3.63 -2.73
CA LEU A 46 -1.31 3.57 -3.99
C LEU A 46 -2.33 2.41 -4.03
N GLY A 47 -1.94 1.22 -3.57
CA GLY A 47 -2.86 0.07 -3.50
C GLY A 47 -4.00 0.28 -2.51
N PHE A 48 -3.73 0.99 -1.40
CA PHE A 48 -4.74 1.34 -0.41
C PHE A 48 -5.75 2.34 -0.96
N GLU A 49 -5.29 3.43 -1.59
CA GLU A 49 -6.13 4.45 -2.21
C GLU A 49 -7.05 3.84 -3.28
N GLN A 50 -6.50 3.01 -4.17
CA GLN A 50 -7.28 2.30 -5.18
C GLN A 50 -8.37 1.42 -4.53
N ALA A 51 -8.03 0.68 -3.47
CA ALA A 51 -8.99 -0.18 -2.78
C ALA A 51 -10.15 0.61 -2.14
N GLN A 52 -9.87 1.84 -1.68
CA GLN A 52 -10.88 2.72 -1.12
C GLN A 52 -11.78 3.30 -2.22
N GLU A 53 -11.23 3.67 -3.37
CA GLU A 53 -12.02 4.09 -4.53
C GLU A 53 -12.94 2.96 -5.02
N ASP A 54 -12.42 1.74 -5.13
CA ASP A 54 -13.18 0.55 -5.54
C ASP A 54 -14.30 0.20 -4.53
N SER A 55 -14.08 0.51 -3.25
CA SER A 55 -15.07 0.29 -2.18
C SER A 55 -16.12 1.40 -2.10
N ALA A 56 -15.78 2.63 -2.48
CA ALA A 56 -16.69 3.78 -2.51
C ALA A 56 -17.57 3.86 -3.78
N GLY A 57 -17.21 3.14 -4.83
CA GLY A 57 -17.89 3.15 -6.14
C GLY A 57 -19.00 2.10 -6.35
N ARG A 58 -19.66 1.60 -5.30
CA ARG A 58 -20.78 0.64 -5.42
C ARG A 58 -22.06 1.12 -4.73
#